data_AF-A0A3M8G666-F1
#
_entry.id   AF-A0A3M8G666-F1
#
_cell.length_a   1.000
_cell.length_b   1.000
_cell.length_c   1.000
_cell.angle_alpha   90.00
_cell.angle_beta   90.00
_cell.angle_gamma   90.00
#
_symmetry.space_group_name_H-M   'P 1'
#
loop_
_entity.id
_entity.type
_entity.pdbx_description
1 polymer ?
#
loop_
_entity_poly.entity_id
_entity_poly.type
_entity_poly.pdbx_seq_one_letter_code
_entity_poly.pdbx_strand_id
1 'polypeptide(L)'
;MDQNRKKVSIVLLAFCCLIAAVILAYTPTYVPVSVNTEAELDSLIQLSFEDANLLRGQIRTYNVEIDTSFTRKVYRVEVPPEFSKTSFHLDLHHRVFPFGLNTPTTVVFPEEDMNIYIEHKGTVFRTIRLVTGTSSSTGNG
;
A
#
# COMPACT_ATOMS: atom_id res chain seq x y z
N MET A 1 -29.91 -14.62 44.38
CA MET A 1 -29.61 -13.45 43.53
C MET A 1 -28.91 -13.81 42.20
N ASP A 2 -28.36 -15.02 42.04
CA ASP A 2 -27.55 -15.37 40.85
C ASP A 2 -28.33 -15.68 39.57
N GLN A 3 -29.58 -16.13 39.69
CA GLN A 3 -30.38 -16.54 38.53
C GLN A 3 -30.81 -15.34 37.66
N ASN A 4 -31.08 -14.18 38.28
CA ASN A 4 -31.42 -12.95 37.57
C ASN A 4 -30.22 -12.33 36.86
N ARG A 5 -29.02 -12.42 37.46
CA ARG A 5 -27.76 -11.98 36.82
C ARG A 5 -27.45 -12.80 35.56
N LYS A 6 -27.63 -14.13 35.61
CA LYS A 6 -27.47 -15.01 34.44
C LYS A 6 -28.45 -14.66 33.33
N LYS A 7 -29.73 -14.41 33.65
CA LYS A 7 -30.73 -13.98 32.66
C LYS A 7 -30.38 -12.65 32.00
N VAL A 8 -29.91 -11.67 32.79
CA VAL A 8 -29.47 -10.37 32.27
C VAL A 8 -28.29 -10.52 31.31
N SER A 9 -27.29 -11.33 31.65
CA SER A 9 -26.14 -11.58 30.77
C SER A 9 -26.55 -12.26 29.45
N ILE A 10 -27.48 -13.22 29.49
CA ILE A 10 -27.98 -13.91 28.29
C ILE A 10 -28.73 -12.94 27.37
N VAL A 11 -29.59 -12.09 27.95
CA VAL A 11 -30.35 -11.09 27.18
C VAL A 11 -29.41 -10.05 26.56
N LEU A 12 -28.41 -9.60 27.31
CA LEU A 12 -27.41 -8.66 26.79
C LEU A 12 -26.60 -9.27 25.64
N LEU A 13 -26.17 -10.53 25.78
CA LEU A 13 -25.44 -11.24 24.74
C LEU A 13 -26.29 -11.39 23.48
N ALA A 14 -27.55 -11.81 23.62
CA ALA A 14 -28.47 -11.93 22.49
C ALA A 14 -28.68 -10.58 21.77
N PHE A 15 -28.78 -9.49 22.52
CA PHE A 15 -28.91 -8.14 21.97
C PHE A 15 -27.65 -7.71 21.20
N CYS A 16 -26.45 -7.96 21.73
CA CYS A 16 -25.20 -7.70 21.02
C CYS A 16 -25.08 -8.52 19.73
N CYS A 17 -25.46 -9.80 19.76
CA CYS A 17 -25.46 -10.65 18.57
C CYS A 17 -26.46 -10.16 17.51
N LEU A 18 -27.63 -9.68 17.94
CA LEU A 18 -28.63 -9.13 17.02
C LEU A 18 -28.14 -7.84 16.37
N ILE A 19 -27.51 -6.94 17.14
CA ILE A 19 -26.88 -5.73 16.60
C ILE A 19 -25.78 -6.09 15.60
N ALA A 20 -24.89 -7.03 15.93
CA ALA A 20 -23.83 -7.47 15.02
C ALA A 20 -24.40 -8.06 13.71
N ALA A 21 -25.47 -8.86 13.80
CA ALA A 21 -26.14 -9.42 12.62
C ALA A 21 -26.77 -8.32 11.74
N VAL A 22 -27.40 -7.31 12.35
CA VAL A 22 -27.94 -6.15 11.63
C VAL A 22 -26.81 -5.36 10.96
N ILE A 23 -25.74 -5.05 11.66
CA ILE A 23 -24.59 -4.33 11.08
C ILE A 23 -24.02 -5.11 9.89
N LEU A 24 -23.89 -6.44 10.00
CA LEU A 24 -23.37 -7.28 8.92
C LEU A 24 -24.33 -7.36 7.73
N ALA A 25 -25.65 -7.37 7.97
CA ALA A 25 -26.65 -7.41 6.90
C ALA A 25 -26.76 -6.08 6.14
N TYR A 26 -26.53 -4.95 6.81
CA TYR A 26 -26.65 -3.60 6.22
C TYR A 26 -25.30 -2.97 5.86
N THR A 27 -24.17 -3.63 6.12
CA THR A 27 -22.88 -3.12 5.64
C THR A 27 -22.84 -3.29 4.12
N PRO A 28 -22.74 -2.19 3.34
CA PRO A 28 -22.61 -2.31 1.90
C PRO A 28 -21.35 -3.13 1.61
N THR A 29 -21.48 -4.15 0.76
CA THR A 29 -20.32 -4.84 0.20
C THR A 29 -19.44 -3.80 -0.47
N TYR A 30 -18.28 -3.54 0.12
CA TYR A 30 -17.28 -2.68 -0.47
C TYR A 30 -16.82 -3.33 -1.78
N VAL A 31 -17.29 -2.80 -2.91
CA VAL A 31 -16.82 -3.19 -4.23
C VAL A 31 -15.72 -2.19 -4.59
N PRO A 32 -14.44 -2.58 -4.53
CA PRO A 32 -13.37 -1.68 -4.96
C PRO A 32 -13.59 -1.29 -6.42
N VAL A 33 -13.44 0.00 -6.72
CA VAL A 33 -13.47 0.49 -8.10
C VAL A 33 -12.19 0.00 -8.76
N SER A 34 -12.25 -0.94 -9.70
CA SER A 34 -11.03 -1.44 -10.32
C SER A 34 -10.27 -0.31 -11.01
N VAL A 35 -8.96 -0.21 -10.79
CA VAL A 35 -8.09 0.52 -11.72
C VAL A 35 -8.24 -0.16 -13.07
N ASN A 36 -8.84 0.53 -14.04
CA ASN A 36 -9.25 -0.12 -15.29
C ASN A 36 -8.07 -0.23 -16.27
N THR A 37 -7.01 0.56 -16.04
CA THR A 37 -5.83 0.57 -16.90
C THR A 37 -4.53 0.72 -16.13
N GLU A 38 -3.47 0.09 -16.63
CA GLU A 38 -2.11 0.28 -16.14
C GLU A 38 -1.64 1.75 -16.14
N ALA A 39 -2.17 2.57 -17.06
CA ALA A 39 -1.87 4.00 -17.15
C ALA A 39 -2.45 4.78 -15.96
N GLU A 40 -3.66 4.44 -15.52
CA GLU A 40 -4.29 5.05 -14.35
C GLU A 40 -3.51 4.74 -13.06
N LEU A 41 -3.02 3.51 -12.93
CA LEU A 41 -2.12 3.14 -11.82
C LEU A 41 -0.84 3.98 -11.84
N ASP A 42 -0.22 4.12 -13.01
CA ASP A 42 0.99 4.93 -13.17
C ASP A 42 0.75 6.40 -12.80
N SER A 43 -0.43 6.95 -13.12
CA SER A 43 -0.83 8.30 -12.69
C SER A 43 -0.97 8.42 -11.18
N LEU A 44 -1.60 7.44 -10.51
CA LEU A 44 -1.72 7.45 -9.05
C LEU A 44 -0.36 7.41 -8.36
N ILE A 45 0.55 6.58 -8.86
CA ILE A 45 1.93 6.49 -8.38
C ILE A 45 2.67 7.81 -8.60
N GLN A 46 2.53 8.41 -9.79
CA GLN A 46 3.16 9.68 -10.11
C GLN A 46 2.67 10.81 -9.19
N LEU A 47 1.37 10.87 -8.91
CA LEU A 47 0.82 11.81 -7.93
C LEU A 47 1.43 11.57 -6.55
N SER A 48 1.65 10.30 -6.15
CA SER A 48 2.25 10.01 -4.84
C SER A 48 3.70 10.48 -4.75
N PHE A 49 4.43 10.43 -5.86
CA PHE A 49 5.76 11.00 -5.93
C PHE A 49 5.73 12.53 -5.85
N GLU A 50 4.80 13.17 -6.55
CA GLU A 50 4.66 14.64 -6.54
C GLU A 50 4.29 15.17 -5.15
N ASP A 51 3.34 14.54 -4.47
CA ASP A 51 2.94 14.94 -3.10
C ASP A 51 4.09 14.75 -2.09
N ALA A 52 4.94 13.75 -2.33
CA ALA A 52 6.15 13.50 -1.54
C ALA A 52 7.33 14.41 -1.93
N ASN A 53 7.14 15.35 -2.86
CA ASN A 53 8.17 16.24 -3.40
C ASN A 53 9.36 15.50 -4.02
N LEU A 54 9.13 14.32 -4.59
CA LEU A 54 10.16 13.54 -5.27
C LEU A 54 10.35 14.08 -6.69
N LEU A 55 11.58 14.48 -7.00
CA LEU A 55 11.92 15.07 -8.29
C LEU A 55 11.99 13.96 -9.36
N ARG A 56 11.57 14.28 -10.59
CA ARG A 56 11.66 13.33 -11.72
C ARG A 56 13.08 12.79 -11.94
N GLY A 57 14.11 13.57 -11.63
CA GLY A 57 15.50 13.14 -11.73
C GLY A 57 15.90 12.03 -10.73
N GLN A 58 15.16 11.88 -9.64
CA GLN A 58 15.36 10.83 -8.62
C GLN A 58 14.66 9.52 -9.00
N ILE A 59 13.75 9.55 -9.98
CA ILE A 59 12.89 8.43 -10.35
C ILE A 59 13.42 7.81 -11.65
N ARG A 60 13.95 6.61 -11.54
CA ARG A 60 14.34 5.78 -12.70
C ARG A 60 13.32 4.68 -12.89
N THR A 61 12.87 4.51 -14.12
CA THR A 61 11.86 3.50 -14.45
C THR A 61 12.43 2.47 -15.42
N TYR A 62 12.18 1.19 -15.16
CA TYR A 62 12.55 0.10 -16.06
C TYR A 62 11.53 -1.02 -15.98
N ASN A 63 11.47 -1.85 -17.01
CA ASN A 63 10.61 -3.03 -17.05
C ASN A 63 11.45 -4.27 -16.73
N VAL A 64 10.85 -5.18 -15.97
CA VAL A 64 11.40 -6.51 -15.68
C VAL A 64 10.47 -7.51 -16.34
N GLU A 65 11.00 -8.29 -17.27
CA GLU A 65 10.27 -9.42 -17.87
C GLU A 65 10.17 -10.53 -16.83
N ILE A 66 8.94 -10.94 -16.51
CA ILE A 66 8.67 -12.04 -15.58
C ILE A 66 8.45 -13.32 -16.38
N ASP A 67 7.68 -13.21 -17.46
CA ASP A 67 7.48 -14.23 -18.48
C ASP A 67 7.24 -13.57 -19.85
N THR A 68 7.08 -14.38 -20.90
CA THR A 68 6.90 -13.93 -22.28
C THR A 68 5.63 -13.10 -22.53
N SER A 69 4.69 -13.10 -21.60
CA SER A 69 3.39 -12.41 -21.66
C SER A 69 3.22 -11.30 -20.62
N PHE A 70 4.12 -11.21 -19.64
CA PHE A 70 3.99 -10.31 -18.51
C PHE A 70 5.30 -9.58 -18.19
N THR A 71 5.23 -8.25 -18.32
CA THR A 71 6.30 -7.34 -17.90
C THR A 71 5.86 -6.54 -16.70
N ARG A 72 6.69 -6.53 -15.65
CA ARG A 72 6.46 -5.72 -14.46
C ARG A 72 7.27 -4.43 -14.54
N LYS A 73 6.61 -3.29 -14.41
CA LYS A 73 7.27 -1.97 -14.36
C LYS A 73 7.77 -1.67 -12.95
N VAL A 74 9.03 -1.24 -12.86
CA VAL A 74 9.73 -0.95 -11.62
C VAL A 74 10.15 0.51 -11.59
N TYR A 75 9.78 1.20 -10.52
CA TYR A 75 10.23 2.55 -10.18
C TYR A 75 11.33 2.44 -9.14
N ARG A 76 12.55 2.85 -9.48
CA ARG A 76 13.63 3.03 -8.52
C ARG A 76 13.73 4.51 -8.18
N VAL A 77 13.48 4.84 -6.93
CA VAL A 77 13.45 6.19 -6.41
C VAL A 77 14.59 6.36 -5.41
N GLU A 78 15.51 7.27 -5.70
CA GLU A 78 16.55 7.65 -4.76
C GLU A 78 16.00 8.70 -3.79
N VAL A 79 15.98 8.37 -2.50
CA VAL A 79 15.46 9.23 -1.44
C VAL A 79 16.55 9.56 -0.42
N PRO A 80 16.54 10.77 0.17
CA PRO A 80 17.51 11.12 1.20
C PRO A 80 17.30 10.27 2.48
N PRO A 81 18.33 10.10 3.33
CA PRO A 81 18.22 9.32 4.57
C PRO A 81 17.09 9.78 5.50
N GLU A 82 16.78 11.06 5.52
CA GLU A 82 15.72 11.65 6.35
C GLU A 82 14.30 11.41 5.78
N PHE A 83 14.19 10.85 4.57
CA PHE A 83 12.90 10.59 3.95
C PHE A 83 12.16 9.46 4.67
N SER A 84 10.96 9.76 5.17
CA SER A 84 10.10 8.76 5.80
C SER A 84 9.47 7.82 4.76
N LYS A 85 10.17 6.72 4.46
CA LYS A 85 9.71 5.66 3.55
C LYS A 85 8.38 5.07 4.00
N THR A 86 8.19 4.92 5.31
CA THR A 86 6.95 4.40 5.91
C THR A 86 5.78 5.36 5.73
N SER A 87 5.99 6.66 5.89
CA SER A 87 4.93 7.66 5.65
C SER A 87 4.52 7.67 4.18
N PHE A 88 5.49 7.69 3.27
CA PHE A 88 5.22 7.56 1.83
C PHE A 88 4.43 6.28 1.51
N HIS A 89 4.84 5.15 2.09
CA HIS A 89 4.16 3.87 1.88
C HIS A 89 2.71 3.90 2.37
N LEU A 90 2.44 4.49 3.53
CA LEU A 90 1.10 4.63 4.08
C LEU A 90 0.22 5.50 3.18
N ASP A 91 0.74 6.64 2.72
CA ASP A 91 -0.01 7.56 1.84
C ASP A 91 -0.30 6.92 0.48
N LEU A 92 0.67 6.21 -0.09
CA LEU A 92 0.49 5.40 -1.29
C LEU A 92 -0.56 4.31 -1.08
N HIS A 93 -0.52 3.60 0.05
CA HIS A 93 -1.48 2.56 0.38
C HIS A 93 -2.91 3.12 0.39
N HIS A 94 -3.14 4.21 1.13
CA HIS A 94 -4.45 4.86 1.18
C HIS A 94 -4.93 5.35 -0.19
N ARG A 95 -4.02 5.71 -1.09
CA ARG A 95 -4.37 6.12 -2.45
C ARG A 95 -4.84 4.95 -3.31
N VAL A 96 -4.19 3.81 -3.22
CA VAL A 96 -4.45 2.68 -4.13
C VAL A 96 -5.45 1.66 -3.55
N PHE A 97 -5.59 1.61 -2.23
CA PHE A 97 -6.52 0.72 -1.53
C PHE A 97 -7.99 0.88 -1.97
N PRO A 98 -8.51 2.11 -2.25
CA PRO A 98 -9.84 2.32 -2.81
C PRO A 98 -10.12 1.56 -4.11
N PHE A 99 -9.06 1.13 -4.79
CA PHE A 99 -9.12 0.43 -6.06
C PHE A 99 -8.88 -1.08 -5.93
N GLY A 100 -8.88 -1.60 -4.69
CA GLY A 100 -8.65 -3.02 -4.41
C GLY A 100 -7.18 -3.44 -4.54
N LEU A 101 -6.26 -2.46 -4.61
CA LEU A 101 -4.83 -2.71 -4.68
C LEU A 101 -4.24 -2.79 -3.27
N ASN A 102 -3.38 -3.78 -3.05
CA ASN A 102 -2.58 -3.86 -1.85
C ASN A 102 -1.15 -3.41 -2.12
N THR A 103 -0.45 -3.01 -1.05
CA THR A 103 0.93 -2.54 -1.12
C THR A 103 1.84 -3.27 -0.14
N PRO A 104 1.97 -4.62 -0.18
CA PRO A 104 2.93 -5.30 0.68
C PRO A 104 4.34 -4.73 0.46
N THR A 105 5.13 -4.71 1.54
CA THR A 105 6.45 -4.10 1.53
C THR A 105 7.49 -5.04 2.14
N THR A 106 8.72 -4.95 1.64
CA THR A 106 9.90 -5.62 2.20
C THR A 106 10.99 -4.58 2.43
N VAL A 107 11.57 -4.58 3.62
CA VAL A 107 12.70 -3.71 3.98
C VAL A 107 13.99 -4.52 3.91
N VAL A 108 14.98 -3.99 3.22
CA VAL A 108 16.32 -4.58 3.08
C VAL A 108 17.27 -3.79 3.98
N PHE A 109 17.96 -4.51 4.86
CA PHE A 109 18.97 -3.98 5.77
C PHE A 109 20.37 -4.30 5.25
N PRO A 110 21.40 -3.49 5.57
CA PRO A 110 21.41 -2.35 6.50
C PRO A 110 21.01 -0.98 5.92
N GLU A 111 20.87 -0.85 4.61
CA GLU A 111 20.65 0.45 3.93
C GLU A 111 19.21 1.00 4.11
N GLU A 112 18.33 0.21 4.73
CA GLU A 112 16.92 0.50 4.95
C GLU A 112 16.17 0.80 3.64
N ASP A 113 16.56 0.12 2.58
CA ASP A 113 15.88 0.16 1.28
C ASP A 113 14.50 -0.48 1.41
N MET A 114 13.48 0.14 0.84
CA MET A 114 12.10 -0.35 0.93
C MET A 114 11.58 -0.69 -0.47
N ASN A 115 11.19 -1.95 -0.67
CA ASN A 115 10.50 -2.38 -1.88
C ASN A 115 9.02 -2.53 -1.58
N ILE A 116 8.20 -1.71 -2.24
CA ILE A 116 6.75 -1.73 -2.16
C ILE A 116 6.23 -2.39 -3.44
N TYR A 117 5.42 -3.43 -3.29
CA TYR A 117 4.80 -4.14 -4.41
C TYR A 117 3.35 -3.71 -4.51
N ILE A 118 2.91 -3.24 -5.68
CA ILE A 118 1.50 -2.92 -5.89
C ILE A 118 0.84 -4.12 -6.54
N GLU A 119 -0.05 -4.76 -5.80
CA GLU A 119 -0.67 -6.02 -6.19
C GLU A 119 -2.20 -5.95 -6.24
N HIS A 120 -2.78 -6.75 -7.12
CA HIS A 120 -4.21 -7.02 -7.15
C HIS A 120 -4.41 -8.53 -7.21
N LYS A 121 -5.17 -9.10 -6.26
CA LYS A 121 -5.47 -10.54 -6.18
C LYS A 121 -4.20 -11.43 -6.29
N GLY A 122 -3.10 -11.00 -5.67
CA GLY A 122 -1.83 -11.72 -5.65
C GLY A 122 -0.94 -11.55 -6.89
N THR A 123 -1.35 -10.75 -7.89
CA THR A 123 -0.52 -10.41 -9.04
C THR A 123 0.12 -9.03 -8.83
N VAL A 124 1.45 -8.94 -8.96
CA VAL A 124 2.20 -7.69 -8.77
C VAL A 124 2.34 -6.95 -10.11
N PHE A 125 1.68 -5.81 -10.24
CA PHE A 125 1.69 -4.99 -11.47
C PHE A 125 2.86 -4.01 -11.50
N ARG A 126 3.20 -3.45 -10.33
CA ARG A 126 4.25 -2.44 -10.17
C ARG A 126 5.09 -2.72 -8.96
N THR A 127 6.34 -2.27 -8.99
CA THR A 127 7.21 -2.27 -7.83
C THR A 127 7.86 -0.90 -7.68
N ILE A 128 7.81 -0.35 -6.47
CA ILE A 128 8.50 0.88 -6.11
C ILE A 128 9.64 0.51 -5.17
N ARG A 129 10.86 0.83 -5.56
CA ARG A 129 12.09 0.60 -4.78
C ARG A 129 12.57 1.95 -4.29
N LEU A 130 12.35 2.24 -3.02
CA LEU A 130 12.89 3.41 -2.34
C LEU A 130 14.30 3.05 -1.87
N VAL A 131 15.30 3.67 -2.48
CA VAL A 131 16.71 3.43 -2.21
C VAL A 131 17.26 4.63 -1.46
N THR A 132 17.90 4.39 -0.32
CA THR A 132 18.56 5.47 0.42
C THR A 132 19.76 5.96 -0.37
N GLY A 133 19.75 7.22 -0.81
CA GLY A 133 20.90 7.83 -1.47
C GLY A 133 22.05 7.98 -0.48
N THR A 134 23.21 7.40 -0.78
CA THR A 134 24.43 7.68 -0.02
C THR A 134 24.85 9.12 -0.25
N SER A 135 24.97 9.91 0.82
CA SER A 135 25.62 11.21 0.83
C SER A 135 27.14 11.05 0.60
N SER A 136 27.54 10.59 -0.58
CA SER A 136 28.94 10.51 -0.98
C SER A 136 29.10 10.90 -2.45
N SER A 137 29.00 12.20 -2.71
CA SER A 137 29.74 12.83 -3.82
C SER A 137 30.13 14.26 -3.44
N THR A 138 30.88 14.37 -2.34
CA THR A 138 31.85 15.46 -2.18
C THR A 138 33.17 15.00 -2.81
N GLY A 139 33.54 15.61 -3.95
CA GLY A 139 34.93 15.77 -4.42
C GLY A 139 35.74 14.55 -4.86
N ASN A 140 36.08 14.48 -6.16
CA ASN A 140 37.44 14.76 -6.68
C ASN A 140 37.65 14.16 -8.08
N GLY A 141 38.20 14.96 -9.00
CA GLY A 141 38.75 14.53 -10.29
C GLY A 141 38.37 15.44 -11.43
#